data_AF-A0A9P9GCQ6-F1
#
_entry.id   AF-A0A9P9GCQ6-F1
#
_cell.length_a   1.000
_cell.length_b   1.000
_cell.length_c   1.000
_cell.angle_alpha   90.00
_cell.angle_beta   90.00
_cell.angle_gamma   90.00
#
_symmetry.space_group_name_H-M   'P 1'
#
loop_
_entity.id
_entity.type
_entity.pdbx_description
1 polymer ?
#
loop_
_entity_poly.entity_id
_entity_poly.type
_entity_poly.pdbx_seq_one_letter_code
_entity_poly.pdbx_strand_id
1 'polypeptide(L)'
;MGSLWGETHTHSESLYHQLWLLDGGFTRDSFVYYGSWEEDNSIVYRITTNTATVSKLFAPFTPIKANYVLLKVQLPSPETAYNALKGNAPQGMLPPDDFKSALGDKNFMTARPWAGFKGSEIREFVRNNESKILIEKREYNTMRVYTIVWAPNGDRCRLEGIEEFIWKVIGGELNVDNWANFMRLAVSVTVGGPN
;
A
#
# COMPACT_ATOMS: atom_id res chain seq x y z
N MET A 1 -30.09 13.10 -5.44
CA MET A 1 -29.11 12.93 -6.54
C MET A 1 -27.83 12.45 -5.87
N GLY A 2 -27.57 11.16 -5.67
CA GLY A 2 -27.38 10.13 -6.70
C GLY A 2 -25.87 9.99 -6.98
N SER A 3 -25.12 9.41 -6.02
CA SER A 3 -23.67 9.17 -6.14
C SER A 3 -23.38 8.31 -7.37
N LEU A 4 -22.56 8.83 -8.30
CA LEU A 4 -22.24 8.24 -9.58
C LEU A 4 -20.88 7.49 -9.57
N TRP A 5 -20.46 7.00 -8.41
CA TRP A 5 -19.24 6.18 -8.27
C TRP A 5 -19.59 4.96 -7.41
N GLY A 6 -19.76 3.82 -8.05
CA GLY A 6 -20.02 2.56 -7.38
C GLY A 6 -18.77 2.09 -6.62
N GLU A 7 -18.62 2.52 -5.38
CA GLU A 7 -17.60 1.99 -4.48
C GLU A 7 -18.02 0.60 -4.00
N THR A 8 -17.46 -0.45 -4.60
CA THR A 8 -17.58 -1.80 -4.06
C THR A 8 -16.62 -1.97 -2.90
N HIS A 9 -17.17 -1.95 -1.69
CA HIS A 9 -16.48 -2.29 -0.46
C HIS A 9 -16.61 -3.79 -0.20
N THR A 10 -15.51 -4.47 0.11
CA THR A 10 -15.57 -5.86 0.57
C THR A 10 -14.82 -5.99 1.90
N HIS A 11 -15.58 -6.26 2.95
CA HIS A 11 -15.10 -6.54 4.30
C HIS A 11 -15.31 -8.02 4.60
N SER A 12 -14.32 -8.67 5.22
CA SER A 12 -14.44 -10.06 5.62
C SER A 12 -13.86 -10.30 7.01
N GLU A 13 -14.73 -10.73 7.94
CA GLU A 13 -14.33 -11.10 9.30
C GLU A 13 -13.90 -12.57 9.41
N SER A 14 -14.19 -13.40 8.41
CA SER A 14 -13.81 -14.82 8.41
C SER A 14 -12.38 -15.00 7.87
N LEU A 15 -11.54 -15.70 8.64
CA LEU A 15 -10.10 -15.91 8.38
C LEU A 15 -9.80 -16.47 6.98
N TYR A 16 -10.47 -17.56 6.58
CA TYR A 16 -10.36 -18.14 5.23
C TYR A 16 -10.86 -17.19 4.14
N HIS A 17 -11.79 -16.33 4.51
CA HIS A 17 -12.44 -15.37 3.64
C HIS A 17 -11.64 -14.04 3.58
N GLN A 18 -10.45 -13.94 4.17
CA GLN A 18 -9.53 -12.80 3.95
C GLN A 18 -8.48 -13.12 2.89
N LEU A 19 -8.04 -14.38 2.83
CA LEU A 19 -6.99 -14.82 1.92
C LEU A 19 -7.39 -14.74 0.44
N TRP A 20 -8.67 -14.91 0.09
CA TRP A 20 -9.11 -14.80 -1.31
C TRP A 20 -8.99 -13.39 -1.87
N LEU A 21 -8.98 -12.36 -1.01
CA LEU A 21 -8.74 -10.98 -1.42
C LEU A 21 -7.34 -10.84 -2.05
N LEU A 22 -6.40 -11.72 -1.68
CA LEU A 22 -5.01 -11.72 -2.14
C LEU A 22 -4.70 -12.82 -3.17
N ASP A 23 -5.72 -13.43 -3.79
CA ASP A 23 -5.54 -14.50 -4.77
C ASP A 23 -5.46 -13.98 -6.23
N GLY A 24 -5.22 -14.91 -7.16
CA GLY A 24 -5.16 -14.60 -8.60
C GLY A 24 -3.95 -13.74 -8.98
N GLY A 25 -4.21 -12.66 -9.74
CA GLY A 25 -3.16 -11.77 -10.25
C GLY A 25 -2.29 -11.14 -9.16
N PHE A 26 -2.86 -10.88 -7.96
CA PHE A 26 -2.14 -10.28 -6.84
C PHE A 26 -0.87 -11.07 -6.47
N THR A 27 -0.97 -12.40 -6.36
CA THR A 27 0.18 -13.25 -5.99
C THR A 27 1.35 -13.18 -6.97
N ARG A 28 1.06 -12.88 -8.25
CA ARG A 28 2.05 -12.86 -9.34
C ARG A 28 2.70 -11.48 -9.49
N ASP A 29 2.02 -10.44 -9.03
CA ASP A 29 2.50 -9.07 -9.09
C ASP A 29 3.78 -8.89 -8.28
N SER A 30 4.61 -7.97 -8.75
CA SER A 30 5.80 -7.51 -8.02
C SER A 30 5.45 -6.25 -7.27
N PHE A 31 5.83 -6.17 -6.00
CA PHE A 31 5.58 -5.07 -5.08
C PHE A 31 6.88 -4.43 -4.61
N VAL A 32 6.81 -3.15 -4.26
CA VAL A 32 7.91 -2.35 -3.70
C VAL A 32 7.39 -1.49 -2.57
N TYR A 33 8.23 -1.25 -1.55
CA TYR A 33 7.95 -0.26 -0.51
C TYR A 33 8.07 1.15 -1.07
N TYR A 34 7.12 2.02 -0.71
CA TYR A 34 7.03 3.41 -1.18
C TYR A 34 7.19 4.42 -0.04
N GLY A 35 6.77 4.11 1.18
CA GLY A 35 6.91 5.01 2.31
C GLY A 35 6.28 4.47 3.59
N SER A 36 6.53 5.16 4.71
CA SER A 36 5.98 4.86 6.03
C SER A 36 5.48 6.10 6.75
N TRP A 37 4.40 5.93 7.50
CA TRP A 37 3.77 6.96 8.32
C TRP A 37 3.39 6.42 9.68
N GLU A 38 3.35 7.31 10.66
CA GLU A 38 2.68 7.06 11.93
C GLU A 38 1.22 7.50 11.83
N GLU A 39 0.30 6.62 12.20
CA GLU A 39 -1.14 6.87 12.17
C GLU A 39 -1.83 6.00 13.23
N ASP A 40 -2.68 6.58 14.09
CA ASP A 40 -3.42 5.85 15.13
C ASP A 40 -2.54 4.90 15.99
N ASN A 41 -1.44 5.43 16.57
CA ASN A 41 -0.46 4.67 17.35
C ASN A 41 0.04 3.40 16.63
N SER A 42 0.10 3.46 15.31
CA SER A 42 0.49 2.37 14.42
C SER A 42 1.45 2.89 13.37
N ILE A 43 2.27 2.00 12.81
CA ILE A 43 3.14 2.30 11.67
C ILE A 43 2.51 1.74 10.41
N VAL A 44 2.24 2.60 9.43
CA VAL A 44 1.64 2.20 8.16
C VAL A 44 2.70 2.24 7.07
N TYR A 45 2.95 1.10 6.45
CA TYR A 45 3.80 1.00 5.25
C TYR A 45 2.95 1.01 4.00
N ARG A 46 3.28 1.90 3.05
CA ARG A 46 2.72 1.87 1.70
C ARG A 46 3.59 0.99 0.82
N ILE A 47 2.96 -0.02 0.25
CA ILE A 47 3.55 -0.97 -0.68
C ILE A 47 2.75 -0.84 -1.98
N THR A 48 3.42 -0.79 -3.11
CA THR A 48 2.74 -0.62 -4.41
C THR A 48 3.31 -1.60 -5.42
N THR A 49 2.47 -2.03 -6.37
CA THR A 49 3.00 -2.82 -7.49
C THR A 49 4.09 -2.06 -8.24
N ASN A 50 5.16 -2.73 -8.65
CA ASN A 50 6.20 -2.15 -9.49
C ASN A 50 5.62 -1.64 -10.82
N THR A 51 4.56 -2.32 -11.29
CA THR A 51 3.72 -1.88 -12.41
C THR A 51 2.83 -0.67 -12.07
N ALA A 52 2.67 -0.18 -10.85
CA ALA A 52 2.05 1.13 -10.60
C ALA A 52 2.94 2.27 -11.13
N THR A 53 4.26 2.07 -11.16
CA THR A 53 5.22 3.00 -11.78
C THR A 53 5.14 2.96 -13.31
N VAL A 54 4.85 1.79 -13.89
CA VAL A 54 4.84 1.57 -15.36
C VAL A 54 3.44 1.67 -16.00
N SER A 55 2.40 1.19 -15.31
CA SER A 55 1.00 1.20 -15.78
C SER A 55 0.41 2.60 -15.80
N LYS A 56 0.94 3.57 -15.06
CA LYS A 56 0.52 4.98 -15.20
C LYS A 56 0.80 5.55 -16.60
N LEU A 57 1.77 5.01 -17.33
CA LEU A 57 2.07 5.38 -18.73
C LEU A 57 1.09 4.74 -19.73
N PHE A 58 0.52 3.58 -19.39
CA PHE A 58 -0.33 2.76 -20.27
C PHE A 58 -1.77 2.59 -19.78
N ALA A 59 -2.13 3.24 -18.67
CA ALA A 59 -3.45 3.24 -18.05
C ALA A 59 -4.59 3.69 -18.99
N PRO A 60 -4.37 4.62 -19.95
CA PRO A 60 -5.40 4.94 -20.95
C PRO A 60 -5.68 3.79 -21.95
N PHE A 61 -4.75 2.83 -22.06
CA PHE A 61 -4.76 1.82 -23.12
C PHE A 61 -4.92 0.38 -22.60
N THR A 62 -4.89 0.18 -21.27
CA THR A 62 -5.03 -1.14 -20.67
C THR A 62 -5.89 -1.07 -19.40
N PRO A 63 -6.84 -2.01 -19.18
CA PRO A 63 -7.68 -2.04 -17.98
C PRO A 63 -6.91 -2.58 -16.74
N ILE A 64 -5.60 -2.34 -16.67
CA ILE A 64 -4.74 -2.82 -15.59
C ILE A 64 -4.98 -1.92 -14.38
N LYS A 65 -5.54 -2.50 -13.31
CA LYS A 65 -5.63 -1.80 -12.02
C LYS A 65 -4.33 -1.95 -11.24
N ALA A 66 -3.77 -0.84 -10.76
CA ALA A 66 -2.61 -0.87 -9.85
C ALA A 66 -3.04 -1.38 -8.47
N ASN A 67 -2.24 -2.27 -7.85
CA ASN A 67 -2.49 -2.70 -6.49
C ASN A 67 -1.64 -1.87 -5.51
N TYR A 68 -2.30 -1.29 -4.52
CA TYR A 68 -1.71 -0.61 -3.37
C TYR A 68 -2.02 -1.42 -2.14
N VAL A 69 -1.02 -1.65 -1.31
CA VAL A 69 -1.14 -2.33 -0.03
C VAL A 69 -0.73 -1.34 1.06
N LEU A 70 -1.63 -1.11 2.00
CA LEU A 70 -1.39 -0.35 3.21
C LEU A 70 -1.25 -1.35 4.36
N LEU A 71 -0.01 -1.63 4.75
CA LEU A 71 0.29 -2.50 5.87
C LEU A 71 0.35 -1.69 7.16
N LYS A 72 -0.74 -1.66 7.94
CA LYS A 72 -0.82 -1.02 9.25
C LYS A 72 -0.34 -2.01 10.33
N VAL A 73 0.85 -1.79 10.85
CA VAL A 73 1.40 -2.53 12.00
C VAL A 73 1.01 -1.79 13.28
N GLN A 74 0.13 -2.40 14.09
CA GLN A 74 -0.36 -1.81 15.34
C GLN A 74 0.69 -1.87 16.47
N LEU A 75 1.77 -1.13 16.26
CA LEU A 75 2.82 -0.87 17.23
C LEU A 75 3.17 0.61 17.19
N PRO A 76 3.46 1.22 18.34
CA PRO A 76 3.58 2.68 18.46
C PRO A 76 4.93 3.24 17.98
N SER A 77 5.91 2.40 17.62
CA SER A 77 7.22 2.89 17.18
C SER A 77 7.72 2.22 15.90
N PRO A 78 8.41 2.95 15.01
CA PRO A 78 9.00 2.41 13.77
C PRO A 78 9.92 1.22 14.02
N GLU A 79 10.77 1.31 15.05
CA GLU A 79 11.71 0.26 15.39
C GLU A 79 10.99 -1.02 15.82
N THR A 80 9.96 -0.91 16.67
CA THR A 80 9.20 -2.08 17.12
C THR A 80 8.41 -2.70 15.97
N ALA A 81 7.78 -1.89 15.11
CA ALA A 81 7.09 -2.34 13.92
C ALA A 81 8.04 -3.06 12.94
N TYR A 82 9.21 -2.49 12.68
CA TYR A 82 10.23 -3.09 11.83
C TYR A 82 10.72 -4.42 12.39
N ASN A 83 11.07 -4.46 13.68
CA ASN A 83 11.58 -5.69 14.32
C ASN A 83 10.52 -6.79 14.36
N ALA A 84 9.24 -6.42 14.56
CA ALA A 84 8.14 -7.36 14.47
C ALA A 84 8.04 -7.96 13.05
N LEU A 85 8.12 -7.14 12.00
CA LEU A 85 8.15 -7.64 10.61
C LEU A 85 9.35 -8.54 10.36
N LYS A 86 10.54 -8.16 10.83
CA LYS A 86 11.77 -8.96 10.70
C LYS A 86 11.62 -10.37 11.29
N GLY A 87 10.86 -10.52 12.36
CA GLY A 87 10.62 -11.81 13.00
C GLY A 87 9.50 -12.66 12.38
N ASN A 88 8.61 -12.07 11.58
CA ASN A 88 7.34 -12.71 11.20
C ASN A 88 7.02 -12.66 9.69
N ALA A 89 7.73 -11.85 8.90
CA ALA A 89 7.54 -11.72 7.47
C ALA A 89 8.64 -12.45 6.67
N PRO A 90 8.35 -12.94 5.45
CA PRO A 90 9.37 -13.43 4.54
C PRO A 90 10.47 -12.40 4.29
N GLN A 91 11.70 -12.86 4.05
CA GLN A 91 12.86 -11.98 3.90
C GLN A 91 12.68 -10.95 2.77
N GLY A 92 12.04 -11.34 1.65
CA GLY A 92 11.81 -10.44 0.51
C GLY A 92 10.81 -9.31 0.81
N MET A 93 9.91 -9.52 1.77
CA MET A 93 8.92 -8.54 2.22
C MET A 93 9.50 -7.58 3.27
N LEU A 94 10.73 -7.73 3.75
CA LEU A 94 11.24 -6.80 4.76
C LEU A 94 11.39 -5.39 4.19
N PRO A 95 10.87 -4.35 4.89
CA PRO A 95 11.18 -2.97 4.52
C PRO A 95 12.70 -2.76 4.48
N PRO A 96 13.20 -1.89 3.59
CA PRO A 96 14.58 -1.42 3.63
C PRO A 96 14.97 -0.87 5.03
N ASP A 97 16.24 -1.00 5.42
CA ASP A 97 16.71 -0.67 6.78
C ASP A 97 16.49 0.81 7.18
N ASP A 98 16.46 1.73 6.22
CA ASP A 98 16.17 3.17 6.42
C ASP A 98 14.75 3.43 6.93
N PHE A 99 13.80 2.50 6.73
CA PHE A 99 12.45 2.58 7.29
C PHE A 99 12.40 2.41 8.81
N LYS A 100 13.51 2.03 9.47
CA LYS A 100 13.60 2.01 10.94
C LYS A 100 13.49 3.38 11.58
N SER A 101 13.81 4.44 10.85
CA SER A 101 13.85 5.82 11.36
C SER A 101 13.19 6.85 10.44
N ALA A 102 12.88 6.49 9.18
CA ALA A 102 12.19 7.38 8.25
C ALA A 102 10.66 7.38 8.48
N LEU A 103 10.17 8.33 9.28
CA LEU A 103 8.75 8.67 9.39
C LEU A 103 8.46 9.99 8.72
N GLY A 104 7.45 10.01 7.86
CA GLY A 104 6.91 11.23 7.30
C GLY A 104 7.81 11.87 6.23
N ASP A 105 7.19 12.10 5.09
CA ASP A 105 7.61 13.08 4.08
C ASP A 105 8.84 12.70 3.24
N LYS A 106 8.56 12.06 2.09
CA LYS A 106 8.69 12.70 0.77
C LYS A 106 8.44 11.67 -0.33
N ASN A 107 8.22 12.18 -1.53
CA ASN A 107 8.19 11.52 -2.83
C ASN A 107 9.45 10.68 -3.17
N PHE A 108 9.97 9.88 -2.24
CA PHE A 108 11.16 9.06 -2.44
C PHE A 108 10.78 7.61 -2.69
N MET A 109 10.96 7.21 -3.95
CA MET A 109 11.30 5.85 -4.31
C MET A 109 12.59 5.45 -3.56
N THR A 110 12.49 4.83 -2.39
CA THR A 110 13.63 4.10 -1.77
C THR A 110 13.68 2.63 -2.16
N ALA A 111 12.87 2.22 -3.13
CA ALA A 111 13.15 1.03 -3.90
C ALA A 111 13.88 1.44 -5.19
N ARG A 112 15.13 0.99 -5.35
CA ARG A 112 15.65 0.75 -6.71
C ARG A 112 14.53 0.02 -7.47
N PRO A 113 14.17 0.40 -8.72
CA PRO A 113 13.03 -0.17 -9.47
C PRO A 113 13.04 -1.71 -9.64
N TRP A 114 14.03 -2.39 -9.07
CA TRP A 114 14.37 -3.79 -9.22
C TRP A 114 14.50 -4.54 -7.89
N ALA A 115 14.37 -3.86 -6.73
CA ALA A 115 14.42 -4.47 -5.40
C ALA A 115 12.99 -4.74 -4.86
N GLY A 116 12.14 -5.33 -5.70
CA GLY A 116 10.78 -5.69 -5.33
C GLY A 116 10.65 -7.14 -4.88
N PHE A 117 9.49 -7.47 -4.36
CA PHE A 117 9.12 -8.81 -3.90
C PHE A 117 7.79 -9.25 -4.50
N LYS A 118 7.42 -10.52 -4.34
CA LYS A 118 6.20 -11.07 -4.94
C LYS A 118 5.00 -10.94 -4.00
N GLY A 119 3.81 -10.73 -4.56
CA GLY A 119 2.57 -10.73 -3.78
C GLY A 119 2.32 -12.06 -3.05
N SER A 120 2.92 -13.16 -3.52
CA SER A 120 2.95 -14.44 -2.79
C SER A 120 3.58 -14.33 -1.41
N GLU A 121 4.56 -13.45 -1.20
CA GLU A 121 5.20 -13.24 0.10
C GLU A 121 4.29 -12.47 1.05
N ILE A 122 3.52 -11.48 0.56
CA ILE A 122 2.47 -10.82 1.34
C ILE A 122 1.42 -11.85 1.77
N ARG A 123 1.02 -12.70 0.83
CA ARG A 123 0.06 -13.78 1.09
C ARG A 123 0.59 -14.77 2.14
N GLU A 124 1.86 -15.13 2.08
CA GLU A 124 2.50 -16.01 3.05
C GLU A 124 2.56 -15.35 4.43
N PHE A 125 2.96 -14.09 4.52
CA PHE A 125 2.92 -13.32 5.76
C PHE A 125 1.52 -13.30 6.37
N VAL A 126 0.50 -13.02 5.57
CA VAL A 126 -0.90 -13.03 6.01
C VAL A 126 -1.32 -14.40 6.51
N ARG A 127 -1.01 -15.47 5.78
CA ARG A 127 -1.33 -16.84 6.18
C ARG A 127 -0.69 -17.21 7.52
N ASN A 128 0.58 -16.86 7.72
CA ASN A 128 1.32 -17.19 8.94
C ASN A 128 0.82 -16.41 10.16
N ASN A 129 0.13 -15.28 9.95
CA ASN A 129 -0.35 -14.38 10.99
C ASN A 129 -1.89 -14.22 10.98
N GLU A 130 -2.61 -15.18 10.40
CA GLU A 130 -4.03 -15.03 10.06
C GLU A 130 -4.91 -14.62 11.26
N SER A 131 -4.64 -15.18 12.44
CA SER A 131 -5.40 -14.91 13.67
C SER A 131 -5.20 -13.49 14.22
N LYS A 132 -4.21 -12.75 13.70
CA LYS A 132 -3.81 -11.41 14.13
C LYS A 132 -3.93 -10.38 13.00
N ILE A 133 -4.58 -10.75 11.90
CA ILE A 133 -4.69 -9.91 10.71
C ILE A 133 -6.15 -9.67 10.36
N LEU A 134 -6.40 -8.45 9.89
CA LEU A 134 -7.63 -8.05 9.24
C LEU A 134 -7.28 -7.43 7.88
N ILE A 135 -7.97 -7.89 6.84
CA ILE A 135 -7.80 -7.38 5.48
C ILE A 135 -9.09 -6.72 5.01
N GLU A 136 -8.95 -5.51 4.51
CA GLU A 136 -9.99 -4.81 3.77
C GLU A 136 -9.52 -4.52 2.34
N LYS A 137 -10.42 -4.69 1.37
CA LYS A 137 -10.17 -4.35 -0.03
C LYS A 137 -11.15 -3.30 -0.50
N ARG A 138 -10.62 -2.24 -1.12
CA ARG A 138 -11.38 -1.18 -1.79
C ARG A 138 -10.92 -1.07 -3.25
N GLU A 139 -11.85 -0.83 -4.16
CA GLU A 139 -11.53 -0.59 -5.56
C GLU A 139 -11.91 0.84 -5.97
N TYR A 140 -10.96 1.57 -6.54
CA TYR A 140 -11.12 2.95 -7.01
C TYR A 140 -10.74 3.02 -8.49
N ASN A 141 -11.70 3.14 -9.40
CA ASN A 141 -11.48 3.23 -10.86
C ASN A 141 -10.34 2.32 -11.39
N THR A 142 -9.11 2.85 -11.49
CA THR A 142 -7.89 2.18 -11.98
C THR A 142 -6.99 1.59 -10.88
N MET A 143 -7.46 1.48 -9.64
CA MET A 143 -6.68 1.09 -8.47
C MET A 143 -7.44 0.10 -7.58
N ARG A 144 -6.70 -0.77 -6.90
CA ARG A 144 -7.19 -1.59 -5.80
C ARG A 144 -6.32 -1.28 -4.58
N VAL A 145 -6.96 -0.92 -3.48
CA VAL A 145 -6.30 -0.65 -2.21
C VAL A 145 -6.63 -1.78 -1.24
N TYR A 146 -5.60 -2.46 -0.77
CA TYR A 146 -5.68 -3.49 0.25
C TYR A 146 -5.15 -2.90 1.55
N THR A 147 -6.00 -2.73 2.54
CA THR A 147 -5.57 -2.40 3.89
C THR A 147 -5.36 -3.71 4.63
N ILE A 148 -4.11 -3.98 5.03
CA ILE A 148 -3.75 -5.13 5.86
C ILE A 148 -3.39 -4.56 7.23
N VAL A 149 -4.26 -4.79 8.20
CA VAL A 149 -4.02 -4.44 9.60
C VAL A 149 -3.45 -5.66 10.30
N TRP A 150 -2.32 -5.49 10.99
CA TRP A 150 -1.67 -6.54 11.76
C TRP A 150 -1.46 -6.08 13.20
N ALA A 151 -1.96 -6.87 14.15
CA ALA A 151 -1.80 -6.65 15.58
C ALA A 151 -0.85 -7.71 16.17
N PRO A 152 0.49 -7.51 16.10
CA PRO A 152 1.48 -8.53 16.51
C PRO A 152 1.32 -8.96 17.96
N ASN A 153 0.93 -8.03 18.84
CA ASN A 153 0.73 -8.25 20.27
C ASN A 153 -0.54 -9.06 20.61
N GLY A 154 -1.38 -9.38 19.62
CA GLY A 154 -2.66 -10.08 19.83
C GLY A 154 -3.83 -9.17 20.20
N ASP A 155 -3.63 -7.85 20.19
CA ASP A 155 -4.72 -6.88 20.31
C ASP A 155 -5.71 -7.01 19.16
N ARG A 156 -6.91 -6.45 19.33
CA ARG A 156 -7.89 -6.37 18.26
C ARG A 156 -7.36 -5.49 17.11
N CYS A 157 -7.54 -5.96 15.87
CA CYS A 157 -7.27 -5.16 14.68
C CYS A 157 -8.24 -3.96 14.58
N ARG A 158 -7.70 -2.80 14.23
CA ARG A 158 -8.32 -1.47 14.24
C ARG A 158 -8.22 -0.81 12.86
N LEU A 159 -9.36 -0.62 12.21
CA LEU A 159 -9.48 0.07 10.92
C LEU A 159 -9.74 1.58 11.07
N GLU A 160 -9.88 2.08 12.30
CA GLU A 160 -10.11 3.49 12.58
C GLU A 160 -9.02 4.36 11.91
N GLY A 161 -9.46 5.47 11.30
CA GLY A 161 -8.59 6.43 10.60
C GLY A 161 -8.07 5.98 9.22
N ILE A 162 -8.25 4.72 8.80
CA ILE A 162 -7.70 4.21 7.53
C ILE A 162 -8.27 4.94 6.30
N GLU A 163 -9.55 5.30 6.31
CA GLU A 163 -10.17 5.98 5.18
C GLU A 163 -9.58 7.38 4.96
N GLU A 164 -9.50 8.17 6.03
CA GLU A 164 -8.85 9.48 6.01
C GLU A 164 -7.37 9.36 5.61
N PHE A 165 -6.69 8.32 6.10
CA PHE A 165 -5.30 8.04 5.74
C PHE A 165 -5.12 7.69 4.25
N ILE A 166 -6.03 6.90 3.66
CA ILE A 166 -6.03 6.60 2.22
C ILE A 166 -6.12 7.90 1.41
N TRP A 167 -7.03 8.81 1.77
CA TRP A 167 -7.15 10.10 1.11
C TRP A 167 -5.91 10.99 1.32
N LYS A 168 -5.32 10.99 2.52
CA LYS A 168 -4.08 11.72 2.84
C LYS A 168 -2.89 11.25 2.00
N VAL A 169 -2.73 9.94 1.79
CA VAL A 169 -1.52 9.36 1.18
C VAL A 169 -1.69 9.05 -0.31
N ILE A 170 -2.89 8.70 -0.76
CA ILE A 170 -3.18 8.25 -2.12
C ILE A 170 -4.23 9.13 -2.80
N GLY A 171 -4.95 10.00 -2.08
CA GLY A 171 -6.05 10.82 -2.62
C GLY A 171 -5.71 11.67 -3.85
N GLY A 172 -4.48 12.21 -3.91
CA GLY A 172 -3.99 12.93 -5.10
C GLY A 172 -3.83 12.03 -6.34
N GLU A 173 -3.59 10.74 -6.14
CA GLU A 173 -3.52 9.72 -7.20
C GLU A 173 -4.89 9.10 -7.51
N LEU A 174 -5.84 9.16 -6.57
CA LEU A 174 -7.22 8.70 -6.75
C LEU A 174 -8.03 9.64 -7.66
N ASN A 175 -7.64 10.91 -7.77
CA ASN A 175 -8.30 11.89 -8.62
C ASN A 175 -7.57 12.01 -9.97
N VAL A 176 -8.14 11.40 -11.02
CA VAL A 176 -7.55 11.31 -12.37
C VAL A 176 -7.18 12.69 -12.95
N ASP A 177 -7.97 13.73 -12.64
CA ASP A 177 -7.74 15.10 -13.11
C ASP A 177 -6.52 15.78 -12.45
N ASN A 178 -6.23 15.44 -11.19
CA ASN A 178 -5.06 15.97 -10.48
C ASN A 178 -3.76 15.28 -10.90
N TRP A 179 -3.82 14.02 -11.37
CA TRP A 179 -2.65 13.31 -11.86
C TRP A 179 -2.11 13.90 -13.17
N ALA A 180 -2.99 14.26 -14.11
CA ALA A 180 -2.60 14.94 -15.35
C ALA A 180 -1.94 16.30 -15.06
N ASN A 181 -2.45 17.03 -14.07
CA ASN A 181 -1.88 18.30 -13.61
C ASN A 181 -0.55 18.11 -12.86
N PHE A 182 -0.42 17.08 -12.01
CA PHE A 182 0.83 16.73 -11.34
C PHE A 182 1.93 16.38 -12.36
N MET A 183 1.62 15.62 -13.40
CA MET A 183 2.56 15.32 -14.48
C MET A 183 2.97 16.58 -15.26
N ARG A 184 2.03 17.51 -15.50
CA ARG A 184 2.34 18.80 -16.15
C ARG A 184 3.29 19.66 -15.32
N LEU A 185 3.13 19.66 -14.00
CA LEU A 185 4.00 20.34 -13.05
C LEU A 185 5.37 19.65 -12.91
N ALA A 186 5.40 18.31 -12.80
CA ALA A 186 6.63 17.54 -12.69
C ALA A 186 7.50 17.66 -13.96
N VAL A 187 6.88 17.64 -15.15
CA VAL A 187 7.56 17.88 -16.44
C VAL A 187 8.01 19.34 -16.57
N SER A 188 7.23 20.31 -16.11
CA SER A 188 7.66 21.71 -16.05
C SER A 188 8.90 21.92 -15.18
N VAL A 189 9.05 21.15 -14.09
CA VAL A 189 10.22 21.24 -13.18
C VAL A 189 11.44 20.51 -13.73
N THR A 190 11.27 19.48 -14.58
CA THR A 190 12.39 18.75 -15.19
C THR A 190 12.91 19.36 -16.49
N VAL A 191 12.13 20.23 -17.16
CA VAL A 191 12.55 20.91 -18.40
C VAL A 191 13.03 22.35 -18.13
N GLY A 192 12.85 22.87 -16.91
CA GLY A 192 13.44 24.12 -16.45
C GLY A 192 14.88 23.94 -15.96
N GLY A 193 15.82 23.82 -16.89
CA GLY A 193 17.25 23.92 -16.58
C GLY A 193 17.64 25.30 -15.99
N PRO A 194 18.78 25.39 -15.30
CA PRO A 194 19.19 26.59 -14.57
C PRO A 194 19.52 27.73 -15.55
N ASN A 195 19.12 28.95 -15.19
CA ASN A 195 19.72 30.17 -15.74
C ASN A 195 21.06 30.44 -15.07
#